data_AF-A0A9D8BYH1-F1
#
_entry.id   AF-A0A9D8BYH1-F1
#
_cell.length_a   1.000
_cell.length_b   1.000
_cell.length_c   1.000
_cell.angle_alpha   90.00
_cell.angle_beta   90.00
_cell.angle_gamma   90.00
#
_symmetry.space_group_name_H-M   'P 1'
#
loop_
_entity.id
_entity.type
_entity.pdbx_description
1 polymer ?
#
loop_
_entity_poly.entity_id
_entity_poly.type
_entity_poly.pdbx_seq_one_letter_code
_entity_poly.pdbx_strand_id
1 'polypeptide(L)' 'GESAHDFRIEGPESHGFPGLVQLLGIESPGLTASLAIARMVRSLMI' A
#
# COMPACT_ATOMS: atom_id res chain seq x y z
N GLY A 1 -9.54 -18.15 -11.95
CA GLY A 1 -8.59 -17.02 -11.87
C GLY A 1 -9.33 -15.93 -11.17
N GLU A 2 -9.29 -15.96 -9.85
CA GLU A 2 -10.10 -15.08 -9.00
C GLU A 2 -9.33 -13.77 -8.84
N SER A 3 -10.01 -12.65 -9.09
CA SER A 3 -9.46 -11.30 -9.03
C SER A 3 -8.66 -11.15 -7.75
N ALA A 4 -7.39 -10.76 -7.86
CA ALA A 4 -6.59 -10.35 -6.72
C ALA A 4 -7.45 -9.38 -5.90
N HIS A 5 -7.70 -9.72 -4.63
CA HIS A 5 -8.33 -8.79 -3.70
C HIS A 5 -7.43 -7.55 -3.68
N ASP A 6 -7.88 -6.48 -4.34
CA ASP A 6 -7.11 -5.26 -4.54
C ASP A 6 -6.72 -4.70 -3.17
N PHE A 7 -5.44 -4.80 -2.83
CA PHE A 7 -4.92 -4.15 -1.64
C PHE A 7 -5.00 -2.63 -1.81
N ARG A 8 -5.14 -1.91 -0.71
CA ARG A 8 -5.18 -0.44 -0.70
C ARG A 8 -3.97 0.12 0.02
N ILE A 9 -3.40 1.17 -0.55
CA ILE A 9 -2.35 1.97 0.08
C ILE A 9 -2.91 3.38 0.22
N GLU A 10 -3.08 3.82 1.46
CA GLU A 10 -3.62 5.15 1.77
C GLU A 10 -2.53 6.01 2.38
N GLY A 11 -2.31 7.18 1.79
CA GLY A 11 -1.34 8.16 2.27
C GLY A 11 -2.00 9.36 2.96
N PRO A 12 -1.19 10.34 3.40
CA PRO A 12 -1.67 11.53 4.09
C PRO A 12 -2.74 12.31 3.32
N GLU A 13 -2.72 12.31 1.98
CA GLU A 13 -3.74 12.95 1.15
C GLU A 13 -5.12 12.30 1.27
N SER A 14 -5.19 11.01 1.62
CA SER A 14 -6.45 10.26 1.75
C SER A 14 -7.11 10.44 3.11
N HIS A 15 -6.33 10.52 4.19
CA HIS A 15 -6.84 10.51 5.57
C HIS A 15 -6.40 11.71 6.43
N GLY A 16 -5.54 12.60 5.92
CA GLY A 16 -5.14 13.84 6.59
C GLY A 16 -4.11 13.71 7.71
N PHE A 17 -3.48 12.54 7.89
CA PHE A 17 -2.47 12.32 8.95
C PHE A 17 -1.05 12.35 8.34
N PRO A 18 -0.25 13.41 8.58
CA PRO A 18 1.09 13.52 8.03
C PRO A 18 2.00 12.38 8.52
N GLY A 19 2.81 11.83 7.62
CA GLY A 19 3.79 10.79 7.95
C GLY A 19 3.22 9.38 8.17
N LEU A 20 1.90 9.19 8.07
CA LEU A 20 1.25 7.89 8.15
C LEU A 20 0.90 7.38 6.74
N VAL A 21 1.24 6.12 6.48
CA VAL A 21 0.77 5.36 5.30
C VAL A 21 0.16 4.05 5.78
N GLN A 22 -1.08 3.76 5.37
CA GLN A 22 -1.79 2.54 5.72
C GLN A 22 -1.76 1.55 4.57
N LEU A 23 -1.36 0.31 4.85
CA LEU A 23 -1.37 -0.80 3.90
C LEU A 23 -2.48 -1.76 4.32
N LEU A 24 -3.56 -1.81 3.55
CA LEU A 24 -4.78 -2.54 3.88
C LEU A 24 -4.96 -3.73 2.94
N GLY A 25 -5.34 -4.88 3.49
CA GLY A 25 -5.65 -6.07 2.68
C GLY A 25 -4.43 -6.69 1.99
N ILE A 26 -3.24 -6.55 2.57
CA ILE A 26 -2.02 -7.18 2.05
C ILE A 26 -2.05 -8.68 2.37
N GLU A 27 -2.72 -9.44 1.51
CA GLU A 27 -2.75 -10.90 1.52
C GLU A 27 -1.71 -11.49 0.55
N SER A 28 -1.70 -12.82 0.37
CA SER A 28 -0.89 -13.44 -0.69
C SER A 28 -1.34 -12.92 -2.06
N PRO A 29 -0.42 -12.53 -2.98
CA PRO A 29 1.03 -12.71 -2.96
C PRO A 29 1.83 -11.48 -2.48
N GLY A 30 1.50 -10.92 -1.31
CA GLY A 30 2.12 -9.69 -0.77
C GLY A 30 3.64 -9.76 -0.60
N LEU A 31 4.20 -10.95 -0.31
CA LEU A 31 5.66 -11.13 -0.25
C LEU A 31 6.32 -10.90 -1.62
N THR A 32 5.75 -11.47 -2.68
CA THR A 32 6.23 -11.29 -4.06
C THR A 32 6.10 -9.82 -4.50
N ALA A 33 5.05 -9.13 -4.06
CA ALA A 33 4.81 -7.73 -4.35
C ALA A 33 5.54 -6.74 -3.41
N SER A 34 6.24 -7.22 -2.38
CA SER A 34 6.79 -6.40 -1.28
C SER A 34 7.65 -5.22 -1.75
N LEU A 35 8.52 -5.43 -2.75
CA LEU A 35 9.38 -4.38 -3.29
C LEU A 35 8.60 -3.33 -4.10
N ALA A 36 7.52 -3.73 -4.77
CA ALA A 36 6.66 -2.79 -5.49
C ALA A 36 5.86 -1.94 -4.50
N ILE A 37 5.31 -2.58 -3.45
CA ILE A 37 4.60 -1.91 -2.36
C ILE A 37 5.52 -0.89 -1.68
N ALA A 38 6.75 -1.28 -1.32
CA ALA A 38 7.72 -0.38 -0.69
C ALA A 38 8.05 0.85 -1.54
N ARG A 39 8.13 0.71 -2.88
CA ARG A 39 8.36 1.85 -3.79
C ARG A 39 7.18 2.82 -3.79
N MET A 40 5.95 2.31 -3.79
CA MET A 40 4.76 3.15 -3.72
C MET A 40 4.66 3.89 -2.38
N VAL A 41 4.91 3.19 -1.26
CA VAL A 41 4.98 3.83 0.07
C VAL A 41 6.02 4.95 0.07
N ARG A 42 7.22 4.69 -0.45
CA ARG A 42 8.28 5.71 -0.53
C ARG A 42 7.86 6.93 -1.35
N SER A 43 7.07 6.78 -2.43
CA SER A 43 6.59 7.94 -3.20
C SER A 43 5.54 8.79 -2.48
N LEU A 44 4.89 8.24 -1.45
CA LEU A 44 3.88 8.93 -0.65
C LEU A 44 4.47 9.62 0.60
N MET A 45 5.76 9.39 0.87
CA MET A 45 6.47 9.99 2.01
C MET A 45 7.34 11.15 1.49
N ILE A 46 7.15 12.33 2.09
CA ILE A 46 7.91 13.57 1.81
C ILE A 46 8.94 13.77 2.92
#